data_AF-A0A660PES3-F1
#
_entry.id   AF-A0A660PES3-F1
#
_cell.length_a   1.000
_cell.length_b   1.000
_cell.length_c   1.000
_cell.angle_alpha   90.00
_cell.angle_beta   90.00
_cell.angle_gamma   90.00
#
_symmetry.space_group_name_H-M   'P 1'
#
loop_
_entity.id
_entity.type
_entity.pdbx_description
1 polymer ?
#
loop_
_entity_poly.entity_id
_entity_poly.type
_entity_poly.pdbx_seq_one_letter_code
_entity_poly.pdbx_strand_id
1 'polypeptide(L)'
;GFIAGSIQIAGTDQLIQIPFFVCACDYVLMGEELYAASAYLSKEPQQLGTLKAQDWGKVVVVLLIIIGTVFSTVGWSWFSALFDIG
;
A
#
# COMPACT_ATOMS: atom_id res chain seq x y z
N GLY A 1 -12.13 24.94 -10.48
CA GLY A 1 -12.05 24.25 -11.77
C GLY A 1 -13.02 24.85 -12.75
N PHE A 2 -14.31 24.58 -12.57
CA PHE A 2 -15.39 24.91 -13.52
C PHE A 2 -15.39 26.35 -14.07
N ILE A 3 -15.32 27.38 -13.21
CA ILE A 3 -15.33 28.80 -13.65
C ILE A 3 -14.02 29.20 -14.37
N ALA A 4 -12.91 28.54 -14.03
CA ALA A 4 -11.58 28.80 -14.59
C ALA A 4 -11.23 27.87 -15.77
N GLY A 5 -12.12 26.94 -16.15
CA GLY A 5 -11.86 25.91 -17.17
C GLY A 5 -10.75 24.92 -16.82
N SER A 6 -10.34 24.83 -15.55
CA SER A 6 -9.23 23.99 -15.11
C SER A 6 -9.69 22.66 -14.50
N ILE A 7 -8.89 21.61 -14.70
CA ILE A 7 -9.04 20.33 -14.00
C ILE A 7 -8.62 20.52 -12.54
N GLN A 8 -9.47 20.07 -11.62
CA GLN A 8 -9.22 20.18 -10.19
C GLN A 8 -8.79 18.82 -9.62
N ILE A 9 -7.53 18.76 -9.18
CA ILE A 9 -6.94 17.61 -8.51
C ILE A 9 -6.80 17.96 -7.04
N ALA A 10 -7.33 17.11 -6.17
CA ALA A 10 -7.21 17.25 -4.73
C ALA A 10 -6.91 15.88 -4.10
N GLY A 11 -6.57 15.84 -2.81
CA GLY A 11 -6.33 14.56 -2.14
C GLY A 11 -6.52 14.64 -0.63
N THR A 12 -6.91 13.52 -0.05
CA THR A 12 -7.06 13.34 1.40
C THR A 12 -6.73 11.90 1.78
N ASP A 13 -6.14 11.70 2.95
CA ASP A 13 -5.93 10.38 3.56
C ASP A 13 -7.09 9.99 4.51
N GLN A 14 -8.00 10.93 4.79
CA GLN A 14 -9.12 10.69 5.69
C GLN A 14 -10.33 10.10 4.95
N LEU A 15 -10.62 8.82 5.24
CA LEU A 15 -11.70 8.04 4.62
C LEU A 15 -13.07 8.74 4.61
N ILE A 16 -13.43 9.43 5.71
CA ILE A 16 -14.72 10.12 5.83
C ILE A 16 -14.81 11.37 4.92
N GLN A 17 -13.69 11.98 4.54
CA GLN A 17 -13.67 13.16 3.67
C GLN A 17 -13.57 12.82 2.18
N ILE A 18 -13.13 11.61 1.83
CA ILE A 18 -13.01 11.17 0.42
C ILE A 18 -14.30 11.44 -0.38
N PRO A 19 -15.52 11.11 0.10
CA PRO A 19 -16.75 11.34 -0.67
C PRO A 19 -16.98 12.83 -1.00
N PHE A 20 -16.63 13.74 -0.08
CA PHE A 20 -16.76 15.18 -0.33
C PHE A 20 -15.82 15.64 -1.44
N PHE A 21 -14.59 15.14 -1.44
CA PHE A 21 -13.60 15.46 -2.47
C PHE A 21 -13.99 14.88 -3.82
N VAL A 22 -14.55 13.66 -3.84
CA VAL A 22 -15.04 13.02 -5.07
C VAL A 22 -16.20 13.80 -5.69
N CYS A 23 -17.10 14.35 -4.87
CA CYS A 23 -18.20 15.18 -5.38
C CYS A 23 -17.76 16.59 -5.83
N ALA A 24 -16.64 17.11 -5.30
CA ALA A 24 -16.22 18.49 -5.50
C ALA A 24 -15.08 18.67 -6.53
N CYS A 25 -14.31 17.63 -6.82
CA CYS A 25 -13.13 17.67 -7.67
C CYS A 25 -13.24 16.68 -8.84
N ASP A 26 -12.52 16.97 -9.93
CA ASP A 26 -12.48 16.08 -11.10
C ASP A 26 -11.62 14.83 -10.84
N TYR A 27 -10.57 14.95 -10.01
CA TYR A 27 -9.70 13.85 -9.60
C TYR A 27 -9.33 13.95 -8.12
N VAL A 28 -9.41 12.80 -7.43
CA VAL A 28 -9.07 12.68 -6.01
C VAL A 28 -7.97 11.64 -5.81
N LEU A 29 -6.85 12.09 -5.27
CA LEU A 29 -5.78 11.22 -4.77
C LEU A 29 -6.18 10.66 -3.41
N MET A 30 -6.18 9.34 -3.28
CA MET A 30 -6.54 8.63 -2.05
C MET A 30 -5.33 7.89 -1.49
N GLY A 31 -5.10 8.01 -0.18
CA GLY A 31 -4.13 7.17 0.54
C GLY A 31 -2.78 7.07 -0.16
N GLU A 32 -2.47 5.90 -0.72
CA GLU A 32 -1.20 5.58 -1.38
C GLU A 32 -0.84 6.52 -2.53
N GLU A 33 -1.82 6.99 -3.32
CA GLU A 33 -1.56 7.95 -4.40
C GLU A 33 -1.17 9.32 -3.87
N LEU A 34 -1.78 9.76 -2.76
CA LEU A 34 -1.46 11.01 -2.09
C LEU A 34 -0.07 10.92 -1.42
N TYR A 35 0.26 9.79 -0.82
CA TYR A 35 1.59 9.53 -0.25
C TYR A 35 2.68 9.49 -1.32
N ALA A 36 2.42 8.82 -2.46
CA ALA A 36 3.34 8.83 -3.58
C ALA A 36 3.53 10.24 -4.13
N ALA A 37 2.45 10.98 -4.40
CA ALA A 37 2.50 12.34 -4.91
C ALA A 37 3.25 13.29 -3.97
N SER A 38 2.95 13.25 -2.67
CA SER A 38 3.62 14.08 -1.66
C SER A 38 5.11 13.73 -1.52
N ALA A 39 5.47 12.45 -1.55
CA ALA A 39 6.85 12.01 -1.53
C ALA A 39 7.64 12.43 -2.79
N TYR A 40 7.01 12.39 -3.97
CA TYR A 40 7.61 12.86 -5.23
C TYR A 40 7.76 14.39 -5.29
N LEU A 41 6.77 15.15 -4.81
CA LEU A 41 6.79 16.62 -4.80
C LEU A 41 7.76 17.17 -3.77
N SER A 42 7.73 16.65 -2.54
CA SER A 42 8.61 17.09 -1.45
C SER A 42 10.05 16.60 -1.65
N LYS A 43 10.28 15.64 -2.57
CA LYS A 43 11.57 14.99 -2.82
C LYS A 43 12.24 14.48 -1.54
N GLU A 44 11.45 14.18 -0.51
CA GLU A 44 11.97 13.76 0.78
C GLU A 44 12.30 12.26 0.71
N PRO A 45 13.60 11.90 0.84
CA PRO A 45 14.03 10.51 0.70
C PRO A 45 13.45 9.61 1.79
N GLN A 46 13.05 10.17 2.93
CA GLN A 46 12.48 9.42 4.05
C GLN A 46 11.07 8.91 3.74
N GLN A 47 10.20 9.74 3.16
CA GLN A 47 8.83 9.34 2.81
C GLN A 47 8.82 8.32 1.65
N LEU A 48 9.66 8.55 0.63
CA LEU A 48 9.90 7.60 -0.45
C LEU A 48 10.47 6.26 0.07
N GLY A 49 11.36 6.33 1.07
CA GLY A 49 11.96 5.16 1.71
C GLY A 49 10.93 4.30 2.46
N THR A 50 10.02 4.93 3.21
CA THR A 50 8.93 4.22 3.91
C THR A 50 7.98 3.51 2.97
N LEU A 51 7.59 4.16 1.86
CA LEU A 51 6.69 3.56 0.86
C LEU A 51 7.32 2.30 0.25
N LYS A 52 8.59 2.39 -0.14
CA LYS A 52 9.35 1.26 -0.70
C LYS A 52 9.56 0.15 0.33
N ALA A 53 9.86 0.47 1.58
CA ALA A 53 10.02 -0.51 2.65
C ALA A 53 8.73 -1.29 2.91
N GLN A 54 7.57 -0.61 2.87
CA GLN A 54 6.27 -1.23 3.02
C GLN A 54 5.97 -2.24 1.91
N ASP A 55 6.24 -1.88 0.66
CA ASP A 55 6.04 -2.77 -0.49
C ASP A 55 6.95 -4.00 -0.43
N TRP A 56 8.23 -3.81 -0.14
CA TRP A 56 9.18 -4.92 0.01
C TRP A 56 8.80 -5.84 1.18
N GLY A 57 8.35 -5.27 2.29
CA GLY A 57 7.87 -6.05 3.43
C GLY A 57 6.69 -6.96 3.05
N LYS A 58 5.72 -6.43 2.30
CA LYS A 58 4.58 -7.22 1.82
C LYS A 58 5.01 -8.36 0.91
N VAL A 59 5.96 -8.12 0.00
CA VAL A 59 6.52 -9.16 -0.90
C VAL A 59 7.21 -10.26 -0.11
N VAL A 60 8.03 -9.91 0.89
CA VAL A 60 8.72 -10.89 1.75
C VAL A 60 7.72 -11.77 2.49
N VAL A 61 6.67 -11.18 3.05
CA VAL A 61 5.61 -11.94 3.76
C VAL A 61 4.90 -12.89 2.80
N VAL A 62 4.53 -12.44 1.60
CA VAL A 62 3.90 -13.29 0.59
C VAL A 62 4.81 -14.47 0.20
N LEU A 63 6.11 -14.23 0.00
CA LEU A 63 7.07 -15.29 -0.30
C LEU A 63 7.16 -16.33 0.83
N LEU A 64 7.23 -15.88 2.08
CA LEU A 64 7.27 -16.79 3.24
C LEU A 64 6.02 -17.65 3.34
N ILE A 65 4.84 -17.08 3.06
CA ILE A 65 3.58 -17.82 3.02
C ILE A 65 3.61 -18.88 1.93
N ILE A 66 4.06 -18.54 0.71
CA ILE A 66 4.13 -19.48 -0.41
C ILE A 66 5.09 -20.63 -0.09
N ILE A 67 6.29 -20.31 0.41
CA ILE A 67 7.29 -21.31 0.79
C ILE A 67 6.73 -22.21 1.89
N GLY A 68 6.19 -21.63 2.97
CA GLY A 68 5.58 -22.40 4.06
C GLY A 68 4.46 -23.33 3.58
N THR A 69 3.60 -22.84 2.69
CA THR A 69 2.50 -23.63 2.11
C THR A 69 3.02 -24.80 1.26
N VAL A 70 4.02 -24.56 0.40
CA VAL A 70 4.61 -25.61 -0.45
C VAL A 70 5.31 -26.66 0.41
N PHE A 71 6.13 -26.25 1.38
CA PHE A 71 6.84 -27.16 2.28
C PHE A 71 5.88 -27.97 3.16
N SER A 72 4.78 -27.36 3.62
CA SER A 72 3.70 -28.06 4.33
C SER A 72 2.99 -29.07 3.44
N THR A 73 2.72 -28.73 2.17
CA THR A 73 1.99 -29.60 1.22
C THR A 73 2.81 -30.81 0.76
N VAL A 74 4.14 -30.66 0.62
CA VAL A 74 5.04 -31.78 0.24
C VAL A 74 5.23 -32.79 1.39
N GLY A 75 4.65 -32.54 2.56
CA GLY A 75 4.64 -33.49 3.67
C GLY A 75 6.01 -33.66 4.32
N TRP A 76 6.83 -32.60 4.31
CA TRP A 76 8.12 -32.62 5.00
C TRP A 76 7.88 -32.64 6.51
N SER A 77 7.83 -33.84 7.07
CA SER A 77 7.49 -34.11 8.48
C SER A 77 8.31 -33.30 9.48
N TRP A 78 9.55 -32.96 9.13
CA TRP A 78 10.43 -32.10 9.92
C TRP A 78 9.98 -30.62 9.99
N PHE A 79 9.40 -30.07 8.92
CA PHE A 79 8.92 -28.69 8.88
C PHE A 79 7.56 -28.53 9.57
N SER A 80 6.66 -29.51 9.39
CA SER A 80 5.40 -29.55 10.15
C SER A 80 5.62 -29.78 11.65
N ALA A 81 6.63 -30.57 12.04
CA ALA A 81 6.98 -30.78 13.45
C ALA A 81 7.57 -29.53 14.14
N LEU A 82 8.03 -28.53 13.39
CA LEU A 82 8.56 -27.28 13.94
C LEU A 82 7.45 -26.30 14.36
N PHE A 83 6.24 -26.45 13.79
CA PHE A 83 5.03 -25.69 14.14
C PHE A 83 4.06 -26.49 15.04
N ASP A 84 4.33 -27.79 15.23
CA ASP A 84 3.62 -28.62 16.18
C ASP A 84 4.17 -28.33 17.58
N ILE A 85 3.62 -27.31 18.24
CA ILE A 85 3.86 -27.05 19.65
C ILE A 85 2.97 -28.02 20.44
N GLY A 86 3.48 -29.25 20.57
CA GLY A 86 3.00 -30.29 21.47
C GLY A 86 4.07 -30.62 22.50
#